data_AF-A0A8J4RM82-F1
#
_entry.id   AF-A0A8J4RM82-F1
#
_cell.length_a   1.000
_cell.length_b   1.000
_cell.length_c   1.000
_cell.angle_alpha   90.00
_cell.angle_beta   90.00
_cell.angle_gamma   90.00
#
_symmetry.space_group_name_H-M   'P 1'
#
loop_
_entity.id
_entity.type
_entity.pdbx_description
1 polymer ?
#
loop_
_entity_poly.entity_id
_entity_poly.type
_entity_poly.pdbx_seq_one_letter_code
_entity_poly.pdbx_strand_id
1 'polypeptide(L)' 'MNYEQRLKAAAKVLLADNSRAGDAPKDAARFGVTATLKPYQVEGVSWLIRRYNLGVNVILGDEVRFTILR' A
#
# COMPACT_ATOMS: atom_id res chain seq x y z
N MET A 1 8.25 27.44 1.71
CA MET A 1 8.70 26.07 2.03
C MET A 1 9.23 25.44 0.76
N ASN A 2 10.53 25.11 0.70
CA ASN A 2 11.17 24.61 -0.51
C ASN A 2 10.66 23.20 -0.84
N TYR A 3 10.35 22.91 -2.10
CA TYR A 3 9.82 21.62 -2.58
C TYR A 3 10.65 20.44 -2.09
N GLU A 4 11.97 20.57 -2.12
CA GLU A 4 12.91 19.55 -1.66
C GLU A 4 12.75 19.21 -0.17
N GLN A 5 12.48 20.21 0.68
CA GLN A 5 12.27 19.99 2.11
C GLN A 5 10.95 19.25 2.37
N ARG A 6 9.90 19.55 1.60
CA ARG A 6 8.62 18.83 1.67
C ARG A 6 8.80 17.37 1.24
N LEU A 7 9.57 17.13 0.19
CA LEU A 7 9.89 15.79 -0.29
C LEU A 7 10.69 14.99 0.75
N LYS A 8 11.72 15.59 1.36
CA LYS A 8 12.51 14.96 2.44
C LYS A 8 11.65 14.64 3.67
N ALA A 9 10.73 15.52 4.04
CA ALA A 9 9.81 15.29 5.15
C ALA A 9 8.83 14.13 4.86
N ALA A 10 8.21 14.13 3.67
CA ALA A 10 7.32 13.05 3.24
C ALA A 10 8.06 11.71 3.20
N ALA A 11 9.28 11.66 2.65
CA ALA A 11 10.10 10.45 2.60
C ALA A 11 10.38 9.88 4.01
N LYS A 12 10.72 10.72 4.99
CA LYS A 12 10.93 10.29 6.38
C LYS A 12 9.67 9.69 7.00
N VAL A 13 8.51 10.31 6.77
CA VAL A 13 7.22 9.80 7.25
C VAL A 13 6.92 8.44 6.63
N LEU A 14 7.09 8.30 5.30
CA LEU A 14 6.84 7.05 4.58
C LEU A 14 7.77 5.91 5.02
N LEU A 15 9.05 6.21 5.31
CA LEU A 15 10.02 5.22 5.79
C LEU A 15 9.67 4.74 7.21
N ALA A 16 9.37 5.66 8.12
CA ALA A 16 8.96 5.31 9.48
C ALA A 16 7.64 4.54 9.51
N ASP A 17 6.71 4.90 8.63
CA ASP A 17 5.46 4.19 8.42
C ASP A 17 5.71 2.76 7.91
N ASN A 18 6.52 2.59 6.86
CA ASN A 18 6.87 1.27 6.32
C ASN A 18 7.48 0.34 7.39
N SER A 19 8.34 0.84 8.27
CA SER A 19 8.93 0.03 9.36
C SER A 19 7.88 -0.54 10.32
N ARG A 20 6.70 0.10 10.44
CA ARG A 20 5.58 -0.35 11.27
C ARG A 20 4.56 -1.22 10.52
N ALA A 21 4.76 -1.47 9.21
CA ALA A 21 3.77 -2.14 8.36
C ALA A 21 3.51 -3.62 8.70
N GLY A 22 4.41 -4.27 9.44
CA GLY A 22 4.23 -5.65 9.88
C GLY A 22 3.22 -5.82 11.02
N ASP A 23 2.79 -4.72 11.67
CA ASP A 23 2.11 -4.76 12.96
C ASP A 23 0.58 -4.64 12.88
N ALA A 24 0.02 -4.28 11.72
CA ALA A 24 -1.42 -4.05 11.57
C ALA A 24 -2.16 -5.30 11.09
N PRO A 25 -3.28 -5.68 11.72
CA PRO A 25 -4.18 -6.72 11.22
C PRO A 25 -4.71 -6.35 9.83
N LYS A 26 -4.46 -7.21 8.84
CA LYS A 26 -4.90 -7.01 7.46
C LYS A 26 -6.29 -7.63 7.27
N ASP A 27 -7.31 -7.00 7.85
CA ASP A 27 -8.70 -7.48 7.74
C ASP A 27 -9.30 -7.19 6.35
N ALA A 28 -9.10 -8.13 5.43
CA ALA A 28 -9.65 -8.05 4.07
C ALA A 28 -11.18 -7.89 4.03
N ALA A 29 -11.89 -8.40 5.04
CA ALA A 29 -13.34 -8.26 5.17
C ALA A 29 -13.81 -6.80 5.24
N ARG A 30 -12.95 -5.88 5.67
CA ARG A 30 -13.27 -4.45 5.79
C ARG A 30 -13.10 -3.68 4.48
N PHE A 31 -12.56 -4.31 3.44
CA PHE A 31 -12.36 -3.64 2.14
C PHE A 31 -13.66 -3.46 1.35
N GLY A 32 -14.75 -4.16 1.73
CA GLY A 32 -16.02 -4.09 1.00
C GLY A 32 -15.94 -4.73 -0.40
N VAL A 33 -14.94 -5.57 -0.64
CA VAL A 33 -14.76 -6.30 -1.90
C VAL A 33 -15.49 -7.64 -1.81
N THR A 34 -16.32 -7.94 -2.81
CA THR A 34 -17.08 -9.20 -2.89
C THR A 34 -16.24 -10.39 -3.39
N ALA A 35 -15.08 -10.12 -3.98
CA ALA A 35 -14.13 -11.12 -4.45
C ALA A 35 -13.16 -11.57 -3.35
N THR A 36 -12.81 -12.86 -3.38
CA THR A 36 -11.75 -13.41 -2.51
C THR A 36 -10.39 -12.93 -2.98
N LEU A 37 -9.71 -12.16 -2.13
CA LEU A 37 -8.35 -11.69 -2.38
C LEU A 37 -7.32 -12.73 -1.92
N LYS A 38 -6.28 -12.94 -2.72
CA LYS A 38 -5.10 -13.70 -2.30
C LYS A 38 -4.35 -12.93 -1.21
N PRO A 39 -3.58 -13.61 -0.34
CA PRO A 39 -2.84 -12.93 0.74
C PRO A 39 -2.03 -11.73 0.26
N TYR A 40 -1.23 -11.86 -0.81
CA TYR A 40 -0.44 -10.74 -1.35
C TYR A 40 -1.30 -9.57 -1.86
N GLN A 41 -2.51 -9.83 -2.35
CA GLN A 41 -3.45 -8.79 -2.79
C GLN A 41 -4.02 -8.04 -1.57
N VAL A 42 -4.28 -8.75 -0.48
CA VAL A 42 -4.66 -8.14 0.80
C VAL A 42 -3.55 -7.23 1.31
N GLU A 43 -2.28 -7.64 1.18
CA GLU A 43 -1.14 -6.80 1.54
C GLU A 43 -1.03 -5.55 0.66
N GLY A 44 -1.19 -5.71 -0.65
CA GLY A 44 -1.16 -4.60 -1.61
C GLY A 44 -2.25 -3.56 -1.35
N VAL A 45 -3.49 -4.01 -1.10
CA VAL A 45 -4.61 -3.11 -0.79
C VAL A 45 -4.42 -2.42 0.55
N SER A 46 -3.98 -3.15 1.59
CA SER A 46 -3.65 -2.56 2.90
C SER A 46 -2.58 -1.48 2.78
N TRP A 47 -1.56 -1.73 1.97
CA TRP A 47 -0.49 -0.76 1.70
C TRP A 47 -1.02 0.50 1.01
N LEU A 48 -1.93 0.36 0.04
CA LEU A 48 -2.56 1.49 -0.66
C LEU A 48 -3.40 2.36 0.27
N ILE A 49 -4.25 1.75 1.10
CA ILE A 49 -5.08 2.47 2.08
C ILE A 49 -4.18 3.28 3.03
N ARG A 50 -3.05 2.70 3.44
CA ARG A 50 -2.09 3.37 4.30
C ARG A 50 -1.44 4.58 3.63
N ARG A 51 -1.07 4.48 2.35
CA ARG A 51 -0.53 5.59 1.57
C ARG A 51 -1.55 6.70 1.37
N TYR A 52 -2.81 6.34 1.14
CA TYR A 52 -3.92 7.29 1.07
C TYR A 52 -4.07 8.07 2.38
N ASN A 53 -4.06 7.39 3.53
CA ASN A 53 -4.17 8.03 4.85
C ASN A 53 -2.99 8.98 5.16
N LEU A 54 -1.82 8.76 4.57
CA LEU A 54 -0.67 9.66 4.68
C LEU A 54 -0.73 10.85 3.71
N GLY A 55 -1.72 10.90 2.82
CA GLY A 55 -1.86 11.95 1.81
C GLY A 55 -0.80 11.90 0.71
N VAL A 56 -0.24 10.72 0.43
CA VAL A 56 0.81 10.53 -0.57
C VAL A 56 0.30 9.70 -1.74
N ASN A 57 0.48 10.23 -2.95
CA ASN A 57 0.22 9.51 -4.18
C ASN A 57 1.36 8.54 -4.49
N VAL A 58 1.01 7.35 -4.99
CA VAL A 58 1.95 6.27 -5.29
C VAL A 58 1.63 5.62 -6.62
N ILE A 59 2.64 5.00 -7.24
CA ILE A 59 2.52 4.19 -8.46
C ILE A 59 2.71 2.73 -8.06
N LEU A 60 1.79 1.87 -8.47
CA LEU A 60 1.92 0.42 -8.30
C LEU A 60 2.70 -0.17 -9.46
N GLY A 61 3.85 -0.77 -9.16
CA GLY A 61 4.70 -1.47 -10.13
C GLY A 61 4.64 -2.98 -9.98
N ASP A 62 3.45 -3.55 -9.73
CA ASP A 62 3.29 -5.01 -9.63
C ASP A 62 3.20 -5.64 -11.03
N GLU A 63 3.84 -6.79 -11.21
CA GLU A 63 3.82 -7.53 -12.47
C GLU A 63 2.47 -8.24 -12.63
N VAL A 64 1.78 -8.02 -13.75
CA VAL A 64 0.52 -8.73 -14.02
C VAL A 64 0.81 -10.18 -14.40
N ARG A 65 0.68 -11.10 -13.44
CA ARG A 65 0.73 -12.54 -13.72
C ARG A 65 -0.64 -13.08 -14.15
N PHE A 66 -0.81 -13.28 -15.46
CA PHE A 66 -1.90 -14.10 -15.99
C PHE A 66 -1.47 -15.58 -16.00
N THR A 67 -2.11 -16.40 -15.17
CA THR A 67 -2.03 -17.86 -15.33
C THR A 67 -3.00 -18.25 -16.43
N ILE A 68 -2.50 -18.52 -17.64
CA ILE A 68 -3.29 -19.18 -18.67
C ILE A 68 -3.46 -20.63 -18.22
N LEU A 69 -4.68 -21.00 -17.81
CA LEU A 69 -5.05 -22.40 -17.65
C LEU A 69 -4.99 -23.05 -19.05
N ARG A 70 -4.00 -23.91 -19.26
CA ARG A 70 -3.95 -24.85 -20.39
C ARG A 70 -4.60 -26.16 -19.97
#